data_AF-A0AA42YMT5-F1
#
_entry.id   AF-A0AA42YMT5-F1
#
_cell.length_a   1.000
_cell.length_b   1.000
_cell.length_c   1.000
_cell.angle_alpha   90.00
_cell.angle_beta   90.00
_cell.angle_gamma   90.00
#
_symmetry.space_group_name_H-M   'P 1'
#
loop_
_entity.id
_entity.type
_entity.pdbx_description
1 polymer ?
#
loop_
_entity_poly.entity_id
_entity_poly.type
_entity_poly.pdbx_seq_one_letter_code
_entity_poly.pdbx_strand_id
1 'polypeptide(L)'
;MNLQRQMKKDLSAAIKAKEEKKKDALRVILGEFGRLDKKEISDDEIVKILKKLMKSEKEVLEQKGEAADSEFIKVIENYLPKMATEEEIAAWIHQNIDFSQFENKMQAMSLIMKHFGATADGNFVKTIIQRM
;
A
#
# COMPACT_ATOMS: atom_id res chain seq x y z
N MET A 1 -0.25 -7.61 15.51
CA MET A 1 -1.72 -7.75 15.62
C MET A 1 -2.08 -9.00 14.84
N ASN A 2 -3.35 -9.33 14.57
CA ASN A 2 -3.66 -10.31 13.53
C ASN A 2 -4.62 -9.61 12.56
N LEU A 3 -4.06 -9.07 11.48
CA LEU A 3 -4.81 -8.24 10.53
C LEU A 3 -5.99 -9.03 9.95
N GLN A 4 -5.78 -10.30 9.61
CA GLN A 4 -6.84 -11.15 9.06
C GLN A 4 -8.07 -11.23 9.98
N ARG A 5 -7.83 -11.45 11.28
CA ARG A 5 -8.89 -11.52 12.29
C ARG A 5 -9.56 -10.17 12.51
N GLN A 6 -8.78 -9.08 12.52
CA GLN A 6 -9.30 -7.72 12.64
C GLN A 6 -10.23 -7.37 11.47
N MET A 7 -9.82 -7.66 10.23
CA MET A 7 -10.63 -7.41 9.03
C MET A 7 -11.94 -8.21 9.02
N LYS A 8 -11.93 -9.47 9.49
CA LYS A 8 -13.16 -10.27 9.65
C LYS A 8 -14.12 -9.66 10.68
N LYS A 9 -13.57 -9.13 11.79
CA LYS A 9 -14.35 -8.44 12.83
C LYS A 9 -14.96 -7.15 12.28
N ASP A 10 -14.17 -6.37 11.55
CA ASP A 10 -14.60 -5.11 10.95
C ASP A 10 -15.65 -5.31 9.86
N LEU A 11 -15.57 -6.40 9.09
CA LEU A 11 -16.61 -6.76 8.13
C LEU A 11 -17.94 -7.00 8.84
N SER A 12 -17.91 -7.74 9.96
CA SER A 12 -19.11 -8.01 10.76
C SER A 12 -19.69 -6.72 11.34
N ALA A 13 -18.85 -5.78 11.76
CA ALA A 13 -19.27 -4.46 12.23
C ALA A 13 -19.89 -3.62 11.11
N ALA A 14 -19.24 -3.58 9.93
CA ALA A 14 -19.73 -2.86 8.75
C ALA A 14 -21.10 -3.35 8.29
N ILE A 15 -21.34 -4.67 8.33
CA ILE A 15 -22.65 -5.27 8.03
C ILE A 15 -23.72 -4.76 9.01
N LYS A 16 -23.43 -4.76 10.32
CA LYS A 16 -24.38 -4.30 11.35
C LYS A 16 -24.67 -2.80 11.24
N ALA A 17 -23.64 -2.02 10.94
CA ALA A 17 -23.72 -0.57 10.78
C ALA A 17 -24.26 -0.13 9.41
N LYS A 18 -24.49 -1.07 8.47
CA LYS A 18 -24.90 -0.79 7.08
C LYS A 18 -23.91 0.12 6.33
N GLU A 19 -22.61 -0.02 6.63
CA GLU A 19 -21.52 0.67 5.94
C GLU A 19 -21.22 -0.02 4.59
N GLU A 20 -22.09 0.18 3.60
CA GLU A 20 -22.07 -0.56 2.33
C GLU A 20 -20.70 -0.56 1.64
N LYS A 21 -20.07 0.61 1.48
CA LYS A 21 -18.78 0.71 0.78
C LYS A 21 -17.64 -0.02 1.53
N LYS A 22 -17.59 0.10 2.86
CA LYS A 22 -16.59 -0.58 3.69
C LYS A 22 -16.80 -2.09 3.70
N LYS A 23 -18.06 -2.52 3.79
CA LYS A 23 -18.45 -3.93 3.68
C LYS A 23 -17.96 -4.52 2.36
N ASP A 24 -18.21 -3.83 1.25
CA ASP A 24 -17.83 -4.33 -0.08
C ASP A 24 -16.31 -4.37 -0.25
N ALA A 25 -15.61 -3.32 0.19
CA ALA A 25 -14.15 -3.31 0.21
C ALA A 25 -13.55 -4.48 1.01
N LEU A 26 -14.05 -4.72 2.23
CA LEU A 26 -13.58 -5.82 3.08
C LEU A 26 -13.90 -7.19 2.49
N ARG A 27 -15.03 -7.36 1.79
CA ARG A 27 -15.36 -8.60 1.08
C ARG A 27 -14.39 -8.88 -0.06
N VAL A 28 -14.04 -7.87 -0.85
CA VAL A 28 -13.04 -8.01 -1.93
C VAL A 28 -11.70 -8.44 -1.33
N ILE A 29 -11.23 -7.74 -0.29
CA ILE A 29 -9.94 -8.06 0.34
C ILE A 29 -9.92 -9.48 0.93
N LEU A 30 -10.95 -9.85 1.69
CA LEU A 30 -11.04 -11.20 2.27
C LEU A 30 -11.21 -12.29 1.20
N GLY A 31 -11.81 -11.95 0.06
CA GLY A 31 -11.89 -12.82 -1.12
C GLY A 31 -10.51 -13.15 -1.68
N GLU A 32 -9.63 -12.15 -1.78
CA GLU A 32 -8.24 -12.36 -2.23
C GLU A 32 -7.45 -13.28 -1.27
N PHE A 33 -7.69 -13.17 0.03
CA PHE A 33 -7.10 -14.07 1.02
C PHE A 33 -7.54 -15.52 0.82
N GLY A 34 -8.81 -15.73 0.47
CA GLY A 34 -9.36 -17.06 0.19
C GLY A 34 -8.71 -17.77 -0.99
N ARG A 35 -8.09 -17.04 -1.92
CA ARG A 35 -7.41 -17.61 -3.10
C ARG A 35 -6.02 -18.19 -2.81
N LEU A 36 -5.47 -17.95 -1.61
CA LEU A 36 -4.09 -18.33 -1.29
C LEU A 36 -3.94 -19.78 -0.80
N ASP A 37 -5.02 -20.57 -0.73
CA ASP A 37 -5.04 -21.93 -0.18
C ASP A 37 -4.36 -22.05 1.21
N LYS A 38 -4.36 -20.95 1.98
CA LYS A 38 -3.78 -20.85 3.33
C LYS A 38 -4.86 -20.56 4.35
N LYS A 39 -4.87 -21.32 5.45
CA LYS A 39 -5.77 -21.08 6.59
C LYS A 39 -5.41 -19.80 7.35
N GLU A 40 -4.11 -19.57 7.52
CA GLU A 40 -3.57 -18.39 8.18
C GLU A 40 -2.59 -17.70 7.24
N ILE A 41 -2.72 -16.37 7.14
CA ILE A 41 -1.87 -15.51 6.32
C ILE A 41 -1.13 -14.59 7.28
N SER A 42 0.18 -14.48 7.11
CA SER A 42 0.99 -13.57 7.92
C SER A 42 0.60 -12.11 7.68
N ASP A 43 0.76 -11.25 8.69
CA ASP A 43 0.49 -9.82 8.56
C ASP A 43 1.34 -9.19 7.42
N ASP A 44 2.58 -9.67 7.22
CA ASP A 44 3.45 -9.22 6.12
C ASP A 44 2.89 -9.58 4.73
N GLU A 45 2.35 -10.79 4.58
CA GLU A 45 1.68 -11.19 3.34
C GLU A 45 0.40 -10.37 3.12
N ILE A 46 -0.37 -10.11 4.18
CA ILE A 46 -1.56 -9.25 4.12
C ILE A 46 -1.19 -7.85 3.64
N VAL A 47 -0.16 -7.23 4.23
CA VAL A 47 0.34 -5.91 3.82
C VAL A 47 0.73 -5.90 2.34
N LYS A 48 1.39 -6.96 1.85
CA LYS A 48 1.76 -7.08 0.42
C LYS A 48 0.52 -7.15 -0.48
N ILE A 49 -0.50 -7.92 -0.11
CA ILE A 49 -1.75 -8.03 -0.87
C ILE A 49 -2.50 -6.70 -0.89
N LEU A 50 -2.61 -6.05 0.27
CA LEU A 50 -3.25 -4.74 0.42
C LEU A 50 -2.58 -3.67 -0.45
N LYS A 51 -1.24 -3.60 -0.44
CA LYS A 51 -0.49 -2.70 -1.32
C LYS A 51 -0.76 -2.96 -2.79
N LYS A 52 -0.82 -4.24 -3.20
CA LYS A 52 -1.13 -4.62 -4.58
C LYS A 52 -2.54 -4.18 -4.99
N LEU A 53 -3.53 -4.42 -4.13
CA LEU A 53 -4.92 -4.01 -4.36
C LEU A 53 -5.06 -2.48 -4.47
N MET A 54 -4.42 -1.75 -3.56
CA MET A 54 -4.39 -0.28 -3.61
C MET A 54 -3.74 0.22 -4.91
N LYS A 55 -2.65 -0.41 -5.36
CA LYS A 55 -1.99 -0.05 -6.62
C LYS A 55 -2.90 -0.28 -7.82
N SER A 56 -3.52 -1.45 -7.92
CA SER A 56 -4.44 -1.75 -9.02
C SER A 56 -5.64 -0.81 -9.07
N GLU A 57 -6.20 -0.44 -7.91
CA GLU A 57 -7.28 0.55 -7.85
C GLU A 57 -6.82 1.92 -8.36
N LYS A 58 -5.64 2.40 -7.92
CA LYS A 58 -5.07 3.67 -8.39
C LYS A 58 -4.84 3.69 -9.91
N GLU A 59 -4.32 2.60 -10.47
CA GLU A 59 -4.11 2.46 -11.92
C GLU A 59 -5.45 2.51 -12.69
N VAL A 60 -6.50 1.88 -12.17
CA VAL A 60 -7.85 1.92 -12.78
C VAL A 60 -8.45 3.33 -12.73
N LEU A 61 -8.30 4.05 -11.61
CA LEU A 61 -8.79 5.44 -11.48
C LEU A 61 -8.05 6.38 -12.43
N GLU A 62 -6.72 6.23 -12.53
CA GLU A 62 -5.88 7.01 -13.45
C GLU A 62 -6.32 6.81 -14.91
N GLN A 63 -6.56 5.56 -15.31
CA GLN A 63 -7.04 5.24 -16.67
C GLN A 63 -8.42 5.84 -16.97
N LYS A 64 -9.26 6.03 -15.94
CA LYS A 64 -10.57 6.68 -16.06
C LYS A 64 -10.50 8.20 -16.00
N GLY A 65 -9.34 8.78 -15.69
CA GLY A 65 -9.20 10.21 -15.41
C GLY A 65 -9.93 10.65 -14.13
N GLU A 66 -10.20 9.72 -13.22
CA GLU A 66 -10.86 10.00 -11.95
C GLU A 66 -9.81 10.31 -10.87
N ALA A 67 -10.15 11.21 -9.95
CA ALA A 67 -9.29 11.49 -8.80
C ALA A 67 -9.13 10.23 -7.93
N ALA A 68 -7.99 10.11 -7.23
CA ALA A 68 -7.66 8.98 -6.36
C ALA A 68 -8.51 8.89 -5.08
N ASP A 69 -9.71 9.46 -5.06
CA ASP A 69 -10.64 9.48 -3.93
C ASP A 69 -11.54 8.23 -3.91
N SER A 70 -10.92 7.04 -3.88
CA SER A 70 -11.64 5.77 -3.79
C SER A 70 -11.83 5.36 -2.33
N GLU A 71 -13.08 5.07 -1.96
CA GLU A 71 -13.39 4.50 -0.64
C GLU A 71 -12.67 3.16 -0.42
N PHE A 72 -12.43 2.40 -1.49
CA PHE A 72 -11.66 1.16 -1.42
C PHE A 72 -10.22 1.41 -0.95
N ILE A 73 -9.57 2.45 -1.48
CA ILE A 73 -8.23 2.88 -1.07
C ILE A 73 -8.25 3.30 0.40
N LYS A 74 -9.20 4.14 0.82
CA LYS A 74 -9.33 4.59 2.21
C LYS A 74 -9.49 3.42 3.19
N VAL A 75 -10.28 2.42 2.81
CA VAL A 75 -10.47 1.21 3.64
C VAL A 75 -9.16 0.43 3.75
N ILE A 76 -8.41 0.28 2.66
CA ILE A 76 -7.10 -0.40 2.67
C ILE A 76 -6.10 0.35 3.57
N GLU A 77 -6.04 1.67 3.48
CA GLU A 77 -5.10 2.51 4.24
C GLU A 77 -5.25 2.33 5.77
N ASN A 78 -6.45 2.04 6.26
CA ASN A 78 -6.67 1.75 7.69
C ASN A 78 -5.96 0.48 8.19
N TYR A 79 -5.52 -0.39 7.29
CA TYR A 79 -4.84 -1.65 7.60
C TYR A 79 -3.36 -1.65 7.22
N LEU A 80 -2.87 -0.56 6.62
CA LEU A 80 -1.46 -0.38 6.28
C LEU A 80 -0.78 0.53 7.32
N PRO A 81 0.54 0.37 7.52
CA PRO A 81 1.33 1.40 8.16
C PRO A 81 1.14 2.73 7.43
N LYS A 82 1.21 3.85 8.16
CA LYS A 82 1.17 5.19 7.55
C LYS A 82 2.23 5.25 6.45
N MET A 83 1.78 5.45 5.21
CA MET A 83 2.65 5.53 4.06
C MET A 83 3.42 6.86 4.11
N ALA A 84 4.69 6.82 3.75
CA ALA A 84 5.52 8.01 3.64
C ALA A 84 5.04 8.87 2.46
N THR A 85 5.03 10.19 2.65
CA THR A 85 4.66 11.13 1.58
C THR A 85 5.80 11.33 0.58
N GLU A 86 5.50 11.95 -0.57
CA GLU A 86 6.53 12.30 -1.56
C GLU A 86 7.61 13.19 -0.92
N GLU A 87 7.20 14.15 -0.10
CA GLU A 87 8.09 15.08 0.59
C GLU A 87 8.97 14.38 1.62
N GLU A 88 8.41 13.47 2.41
CA GLU A 88 9.17 12.69 3.40
C GLU A 88 10.23 11.81 2.71
N ILE A 89 9.86 11.17 1.58
CA ILE A 89 10.79 10.35 0.80
C ILE A 89 11.88 11.22 0.16
N ALA A 90 11.51 12.30 -0.51
CA ALA A 90 12.46 13.19 -1.18
C ALA A 90 13.43 13.86 -0.21
N ALA A 91 12.93 14.33 0.94
CA ALA A 91 13.77 14.94 1.98
C ALA A 91 14.78 13.94 2.55
N TRP A 92 14.36 12.69 2.78
CA TRP A 92 15.27 11.65 3.26
C TRP A 92 16.33 11.31 2.20
N ILE A 93 15.94 11.17 0.93
CA ILE A 93 16.87 10.89 -0.17
C ILE A 93 17.93 12.00 -0.26
N HIS A 94 17.53 13.28 -0.26
CA HIS A 94 18.48 14.40 -0.31
C HIS A 94 19.48 14.41 0.85
N GLN A 95 19.07 13.95 2.03
CA GLN A 95 19.93 13.95 3.22
C GLN A 95 20.87 12.73 3.29
N ASN A 96 20.48 11.60 2.70
CA ASN A 96 21.12 10.31 2.97
C ASN A 96 21.72 9.63 1.73
N ILE A 97 21.38 10.08 0.52
CA ILE A 97 21.82 9.47 -0.73
C ILE A 97 22.66 10.47 -1.52
N ASP A 98 23.93 10.13 -1.71
CA ASP A 98 24.81 10.81 -2.67
C ASP A 98 24.73 10.08 -4.01
N PHE A 99 23.93 10.62 -4.94
CA PHE A 99 23.74 10.01 -6.25
C PHE A 99 25.01 9.94 -7.10
N SER A 100 26.06 10.73 -6.79
CA SER A 100 27.32 10.72 -7.54
C SER A 100 28.12 9.43 -7.35
N GLN A 101 27.82 8.67 -6.30
CA GLN A 101 28.46 7.38 -5.98
C GLN A 101 27.89 6.21 -6.80
N PHE A 102 26.86 6.46 -7.62
CA PHE A 102 26.16 5.44 -8.38
C PHE A 102 26.25 5.74 -9.88
N GLU A 103 26.53 4.72 -10.69
CA GLU A 103 26.47 4.84 -12.16
C GLU A 103 25.03 5.06 -12.65
N ASN A 104 24.05 4.60 -11.86
CA ASN A 104 22.63 4.78 -12.12
C ASN A 104 21.91 5.07 -10.80
N LYS A 105 21.12 6.15 -10.75
CA LYS A 105 20.34 6.54 -9.55
C LYS A 105 19.48 5.42 -8.97
N MET A 106 19.02 4.48 -9.80
CA MET A 106 18.25 3.32 -9.37
C MET A 106 19.03 2.35 -8.47
N GLN A 107 20.36 2.40 -8.46
CA GLN A 107 21.19 1.61 -7.54
C GLN A 107 20.96 2.01 -6.06
N ALA A 108 20.52 3.25 -5.80
CA ALA A 108 20.16 3.70 -4.45
C ALA A 108 18.82 3.09 -3.95
N MET A 109 18.03 2.46 -4.81
CA MET A 109 16.71 1.91 -4.46
C MET A 109 16.77 0.95 -3.28
N SER A 110 17.79 0.09 -3.21
CA SER A 110 17.92 -0.86 -2.10
C SER A 110 18.10 -0.17 -0.75
N LEU A 111 18.88 0.91 -0.69
CA LEU A 111 19.10 1.69 0.53
C LEU A 111 17.83 2.42 0.96
N ILE A 112 17.15 3.05 0.00
CA ILE A 112 15.91 3.79 0.24
C ILE A 112 14.81 2.83 0.74
N MET A 113 14.62 1.71 0.06
CA MET A 113 13.63 0.71 0.47
C MET A 113 14.00 0.01 1.78
N LYS A 114 15.29 -0.07 2.14
CA LYS A 114 15.71 -0.55 3.46
C LYS A 114 15.28 0.40 4.58
N HIS A 115 15.26 1.71 4.33
CA HIS A 115 14.80 2.70 5.29
C HIS A 115 13.27 2.71 5.43
N PHE A 116 12.55 2.85 4.32
CA PHE A 116 11.09 2.98 4.34
C PHE A 116 10.36 1.63 4.49
N GLY A 117 10.93 0.54 3.97
CA GLY A 117 10.35 -0.80 4.07
C GLY A 117 8.88 -0.86 3.66
N ALA A 118 8.01 -1.21 4.62
CA ALA A 118 6.57 -1.32 4.39
C ALA A 118 5.84 0.04 4.30
N THR A 119 6.47 1.18 4.59
CA THR A 119 5.82 2.51 4.51
C THR A 119 5.98 3.18 3.14
N ALA A 120 6.74 2.59 2.21
CA ALA A 120 6.84 3.09 0.84
C ALA A 120 6.48 2.01 -0.20
N ASP A 121 6.09 2.47 -1.38
CA ASP A 121 5.95 1.65 -2.58
C ASP A 121 7.17 1.86 -3.48
N GLY A 122 7.76 0.78 -3.98
CA GLY A 122 8.99 0.86 -4.77
C GLY A 122 8.82 1.57 -6.12
N ASN A 123 7.64 1.47 -6.75
CA ASN A 123 7.38 2.22 -7.98
C ASN A 123 7.16 3.70 -7.69
N PHE A 124 6.49 4.03 -6.58
CA PHE A 124 6.38 5.41 -6.13
C PHE A 124 7.75 6.04 -5.87
N VAL A 125 8.62 5.35 -5.11
CA VAL A 125 10.01 5.76 -4.88
C VAL A 125 10.77 5.90 -6.20
N LYS A 126 10.58 4.99 -7.15
CA LYS A 126 11.20 5.06 -8.48
C LYS A 126 10.81 6.34 -9.21
N THR A 127 9.52 6.69 -9.22
CA THR A 127 9.02 7.92 -9.86
C THR A 127 9.66 9.16 -9.23
N ILE A 128 9.83 9.18 -7.91
CA ILE A 128 10.51 10.26 -7.20
C ILE A 128 11.97 10.35 -7.64
N ILE A 129 12.72 9.24 -7.61
CA ILE A 129 14.13 9.20 -8.04
C ILE A 129 14.30 9.69 -9.50
N GLN A 130 13.35 9.37 -10.39
CA GLN A 130 13.39 9.77 -11.79
C GLN A 130 13.13 11.27 -12.01
N ARG A 131 12.46 11.95 -11.07
CA ARG A 131 12.22 13.40 -11.11
C ARG A 131 13.33 14.22 -10.46
N MET A 132 14.20 13.56 -9.67
CA MET A 132 15.38 14.15 -9.01
C MET A 132 16.60 14.15 -9.93
#